data_AF-A0A098LJX8-F1
#
_entry.id   AF-A0A098LJX8-F1
#
_cell.length_a   1.000
_cell.length_b   1.000
_cell.length_c   1.000
_cell.angle_alpha   90.00
_cell.angle_beta   90.00
_cell.angle_gamma   90.00
#
_symmetry.space_group_name_H-M   'P 1'
#
loop_
_entity.id
_entity.type
_entity.pdbx_description
1 polymer ?
#
loop_
_entity_poly.entity_id
_entity_poly.type
_entity_poly.pdbx_seq_one_letter_code
_entity_poly.pdbx_strand_id
1 'polypeptide(L)'
;MSKEPKKPEKIFYVCTGSKCKKKGGKLIQKSLKGLIKENKLRNLAVIKTGCTDRCKLGPVVCVQPENSWHFFMDVQKAAGLLEEIHEEKNKE
;
A
#
# COMPACT_ATOMS: atom_id res chain seq x y z
N MET A 1 -14.81 27.10 -7.76
CA MET A 1 -13.65 26.39 -8.32
C MET A 1 -13.52 25.04 -7.63
N SER A 2 -14.25 24.04 -8.11
CA SER A 2 -14.20 22.69 -7.57
C SER A 2 -12.89 22.06 -8.01
N LYS A 3 -11.89 22.00 -7.13
CA LYS A 3 -10.73 21.12 -7.36
C LYS A 3 -11.25 19.71 -7.24
N GLU A 4 -11.55 19.08 -8.38
CA GLU A 4 -11.85 17.66 -8.41
C GLU A 4 -10.72 16.91 -7.71
N PRO A 5 -11.02 16.06 -6.70
CA PRO A 5 -9.98 15.27 -6.07
C PRO A 5 -9.41 14.34 -7.14
N LYS A 6 -8.15 14.58 -7.54
CA LYS A 6 -7.42 13.65 -8.43
C LYS A 6 -7.54 12.25 -7.84
N LYS A 7 -8.27 11.36 -8.52
CA LYS A 7 -8.41 9.97 -8.11
C LYS A 7 -7.00 9.36 -8.09
N PRO A 8 -6.61 8.68 -6.99
CA PRO A 8 -5.42 7.87 -7.02
C PRO A 8 -5.64 6.73 -8.02
N GLU A 9 -4.62 6.51 -8.83
CA GLU A 9 -4.59 5.50 -9.87
C GLU A 9 -4.38 4.11 -9.29
N LYS A 10 -3.46 3.97 -8.35
CA LYS A 10 -3.34 2.75 -7.54
C LYS A 10 -3.51 3.04 -6.04
N ILE A 11 -4.15 2.11 -5.35
CA ILE A 11 -4.44 2.20 -3.92
C ILE A 11 -3.89 0.97 -3.19
N PHE A 12 -3.01 1.20 -2.22
CA PHE A 12 -2.49 0.18 -1.32
C PHE A 12 -3.37 0.09 -0.07
N TYR A 13 -4.11 -1.01 0.06
CA TYR A 13 -4.87 -1.37 1.24
C TYR A 13 -4.01 -2.19 2.19
N VAL A 14 -3.60 -1.59 3.30
CA VAL A 14 -2.76 -2.24 4.31
C VAL A 14 -3.62 -2.73 5.47
N CYS A 15 -3.60 -4.03 5.74
CA CYS A 15 -4.35 -4.62 6.83
C CYS A 15 -3.76 -4.19 8.17
N THR A 16 -4.55 -3.46 8.96
CA THR A 16 -4.14 -2.91 10.27
C THR A 16 -4.86 -3.57 11.46
N GLY A 17 -5.49 -4.72 11.23
CA GLY A 17 -6.09 -5.53 12.30
C GLY A 17 -5.10 -5.85 13.42
N SER A 18 -5.59 -6.16 14.61
CA SER A 18 -4.78 -6.34 15.84
C SER A 18 -3.56 -7.26 15.65
N LYS A 19 -3.72 -8.38 14.94
CA LYS A 19 -2.63 -9.32 14.61
C LYS A 19 -1.64 -8.75 13.58
N CYS A 20 -2.12 -8.18 12.48
CA CYS A 20 -1.25 -7.56 11.46
C CYS A 20 -0.50 -6.35 12.01
N LYS A 21 -1.12 -5.58 12.92
CA LYS A 21 -0.49 -4.46 13.63
C LYS A 21 0.70 -4.92 14.48
N LYS A 22 0.56 -6.03 15.22
CA LYS A 22 1.67 -6.63 16.00
C LYS A 22 2.81 -7.12 15.11
N LYS A 23 2.49 -7.60 13.90
CA LYS A 23 3.47 -8.04 12.89
C LYS A 23 4.08 -6.91 12.05
N GLY A 24 3.82 -5.64 12.36
CA GLY A 24 4.41 -4.50 11.64
C GLY A 24 3.53 -3.82 10.58
N GLY A 25 2.25 -4.17 10.46
CA GLY A 25 1.34 -3.55 9.50
C GLY A 25 1.21 -2.02 9.63
N LYS A 26 1.36 -1.47 10.84
CA LYS A 26 1.39 0.00 11.05
C LYS A 26 2.68 0.63 10.52
N LEU A 27 3.80 -0.08 10.60
CA LEU A 27 5.09 0.39 10.08
C LEU A 27 5.07 0.41 8.56
N ILE A 28 4.58 -0.66 7.93
CA ILE A 28 4.39 -0.77 6.48
C ILE A 28 3.54 0.40 5.97
N GLN A 29 2.40 0.67 6.61
CA GLN A 29 1.55 1.79 6.24
C GLN A 29 2.28 3.15 6.30
N LYS A 30 3.04 3.39 7.37
CA LYS A 30 3.79 4.64 7.54
C LYS A 30 4.90 4.78 6.50
N SER A 31 5.65 3.71 6.26
CA SER A 31 6.75 3.68 5.30
C SER A 31 6.24 3.95 3.88
N LEU A 32 5.20 3.23 3.43
CA LEU A 32 4.57 3.49 2.12
C LEU A 32 4.09 4.93 1.97
N LYS A 33 3.46 5.50 3.00
CA LYS A 33 3.03 6.91 2.98
C LYS A 33 4.20 7.88 2.91
N GLY A 34 5.30 7.59 3.60
CA GLY A 34 6.53 8.38 3.56
C GLY A 34 7.12 8.38 2.16
N LEU A 35 7.34 7.19 1.59
CA LEU A 35 7.90 7.00 0.25
C LEU A 35 7.04 7.66 -0.83
N ILE A 36 5.71 7.54 -0.76
CA ILE A 36 4.80 8.21 -1.70
C ILE A 36 4.94 9.73 -1.62
N LYS A 37 5.09 10.28 -0.40
CA LYS A 37 5.25 11.72 -0.19
C LYS A 37 6.63 12.21 -0.66
N GLU A 38 7.68 11.45 -0.38
CA GLU A 38 9.05 11.72 -0.79
C GLU A 38 9.19 11.73 -2.32
N ASN A 39 8.65 10.71 -2.98
CA ASN A 39 8.64 10.59 -4.45
C ASN A 39 7.55 11.45 -5.13
N LYS A 40 6.77 12.23 -4.37
CA LYS A 40 5.68 13.08 -4.86
C LYS A 40 4.65 12.32 -5.73
N LEU A 41 4.42 11.04 -5.44
CA LEU A 41 3.54 10.15 -6.18
C LEU A 41 2.07 10.43 -5.83
N ARG A 42 1.52 11.52 -6.38
CA ARG A 42 0.13 11.93 -6.10
C ARG A 42 -0.93 10.97 -6.67
N ASN A 43 -0.54 10.09 -7.57
CA ASN A 43 -1.38 9.05 -8.16
C ASN A 43 -1.43 7.77 -7.30
N LEU A 44 -0.66 7.68 -6.22
CA LEU A 44 -0.69 6.54 -5.32
C LEU A 44 -1.30 6.93 -3.98
N ALA A 45 -2.17 6.08 -3.44
CA ALA A 45 -2.75 6.27 -2.12
C ALA A 45 -2.57 5.05 -1.23
N VAL A 46 -2.41 5.27 0.07
CA VAL A 46 -2.32 4.20 1.07
C VAL A 46 -3.50 4.31 2.03
N ILE A 47 -4.36 3.31 2.02
CA ILE A 47 -5.54 3.21 2.86
C ILE A 47 -5.35 2.09 3.87
N LYS A 48 -5.74 2.34 5.12
CA LYS A 48 -5.82 1.26 6.12
C LYS A 48 -7.07 0.44 5.84
N THR A 49 -6.93 -0.88 5.78
CA THR A 49 -8.07 -1.80 5.76
C THR A 49 -8.22 -2.53 7.09
N GLY A 50 -9.42 -3.04 7.33
CA GLY A 50 -9.78 -3.87 8.47
C GLY A 50 -9.13 -5.26 8.43
N CYS A 51 -9.61 -6.16 9.28
CA CYS A 51 -9.19 -7.56 9.24
C CYS A 51 -9.66 -8.19 7.92
N THR A 52 -8.77 -8.92 7.25
CA THR A 52 -9.07 -9.66 6.02
C THR A 52 -9.17 -11.16 6.29
N ASP A 53 -9.26 -11.55 7.56
CA ASP A 53 -9.25 -12.92 8.11
C ASP A 53 -8.05 -13.80 7.75
N ARG A 54 -7.12 -13.28 6.94
CA ARG A 54 -5.86 -13.93 6.54
C ARG A 54 -4.73 -13.63 7.53
N CYS A 55 -5.01 -13.68 8.83
CA CYS A 55 -4.04 -13.32 9.88
C CYS A 55 -2.79 -14.23 9.90
N LYS A 56 -2.93 -15.50 9.48
CA LYS A 56 -1.82 -16.45 9.35
C LYS A 56 -0.78 -15.94 8.33
N LEU A 57 -1.25 -15.31 7.25
CA LEU A 57 -0.47 -14.75 6.16
C LEU A 57 -0.15 -13.25 6.33
N GLY A 58 -0.54 -12.66 7.46
CA GLY A 58 -0.30 -11.25 7.73
C GLY A 58 1.18 -10.94 8.02
N PRO A 59 1.65 -9.69 7.78
CA PRO A 59 0.89 -8.53 7.29
C PRO A 59 0.44 -8.67 5.82
N VAL A 60 -0.80 -8.23 5.55
CA VAL A 60 -1.43 -8.33 4.22
C VAL A 60 -1.55 -6.95 3.61
N VAL A 61 -1.14 -6.82 2.35
CA VAL A 61 -1.31 -5.61 1.53
C VAL A 61 -2.07 -6.00 0.26
N CYS A 62 -3.08 -5.22 -0.11
CA CYS A 62 -3.83 -5.40 -1.35
C CYS A 62 -3.68 -4.17 -2.23
N VAL A 63 -3.35 -4.34 -3.50
CA VAL A 63 -3.23 -3.25 -4.47
C VAL A 63 -4.48 -3.25 -5.36
N GLN A 64 -5.11 -2.10 -5.48
CA GLN A 64 -6.25 -1.84 -6.37
C GLN A 64 -5.83 -0.86 -7.47
N PRO A 65 -6.38 -0.94 -8.69
CA PRO A 65 -7.51 -1.77 -9.14
C PRO A 65 -7.16 -3.22 -9.55
N GLU A 66 -5.87 -3.59 -9.57
CA GLU A 66 -5.40 -4.92 -10.02
C GLU A 66 -5.86 -6.09 -9.14
N ASN A 67 -6.37 -5.80 -7.93
CA ASN A 67 -6.73 -6.80 -6.93
C ASN A 67 -5.57 -7.76 -6.59
N SER A 68 -4.34 -7.24 -6.58
CA SER A 68 -3.13 -7.99 -6.24
C SER A 68 -2.98 -8.10 -4.72
N TRP A 69 -2.83 -9.32 -4.20
CA TRP A 69 -2.70 -9.58 -2.77
C TRP A 69 -1.29 -10.01 -2.41
N HIS A 70 -0.64 -9.26 -1.53
CA HIS A 70 0.69 -9.52 -1.03
C HIS A 70 0.64 -9.93 0.44
N PHE A 71 1.27 -11.07 0.73
CA PHE A 71 1.29 -11.71 2.04
C PHE A 71 2.70 -11.66 2.63
N PHE A 72 2.81 -11.83 3.95
CA PHE A 72 4.09 -11.77 4.67
C PHE A 72 4.91 -10.53 4.31
N MET A 73 4.20 -9.42 4.14
CA MET A 73 4.82 -8.16 3.77
C MET A 73 5.62 -7.62 4.95
N ASP A 74 6.78 -7.07 4.62
CA ASP A 74 7.62 -6.30 5.53
C ASP A 74 7.82 -4.88 4.95
N VAL A 75 8.56 -4.05 5.66
CA VAL A 75 8.82 -2.67 5.25
C VAL A 75 9.65 -2.60 3.95
N GLN A 76 10.58 -3.54 3.75
CA GLN A 76 11.45 -3.57 2.58
C GLN A 76 10.69 -4.03 1.32
N LYS A 77 9.93 -5.12 1.43
CA LYS A 77 9.03 -5.61 0.37
C LYS A 77 7.98 -4.58 -0.01
N ALA A 78 7.47 -3.82 0.96
CA ALA A 78 6.53 -2.75 0.67
C ALA A 78 7.19 -1.61 -0.13
N ALA A 79 8.45 -1.27 0.17
CA ALA A 79 9.20 -0.29 -0.60
C ALA A 79 9.47 -0.79 -2.03
N GLY A 80 9.96 -2.03 -2.18
CA GLY A 80 10.18 -2.66 -3.49
C GLY A 80 8.91 -2.72 -4.33
N LEU A 81 7.77 -3.10 -3.74
CA LEU A 81 6.48 -3.11 -4.44
C LEU A 81 6.07 -1.72 -4.95
N LEU A 82 6.39 -0.66 -4.20
CA LEU A 82 6.11 0.71 -4.63
C LEU A 82 6.98 1.10 -5.83
N GLU A 83 8.25 0.71 -5.81
CA GLU A 83 9.20 0.93 -6.90
C GLU A 83 8.81 0.14 -8.15
N GLU A 84 8.45 -1.14 -8.03
CA GLU A 84 7.93 -1.97 -9.14
C GLU A 84 6.73 -1.30 -9.82
N ILE A 85 5.74 -0.85 -9.03
CA ILE A 85 4.56 -0.15 -9.53
C ILE A 85 4.93 1.19 -10.20
N HIS A 86 5.97 1.86 -9.71
CA HIS A 86 6.46 3.10 -10.31
C HIS A 86 7.21 2.85 -11.63
N GLU A 87 7.92 1.72 -11.75
CA GLU A 87 8.62 1.33 -12.98
C GLU A 87 7.67 0.86 -14.07
N GLU A 88 6.63 0.09 -13.73
CA GLU A 88 5.56 -0.30 -14.67
C GLU A 88 4.97 0.93 -15.38
N LYS A 89 4.80 2.02 -14.62
CA LYS A 89 4.31 3.31 -15.08
C LYS A 89 5.22 4.05 -16.07
N ASN A 90 6.53 3.83 -16.01
CA ASN A 90 7.50 4.51 -16.88
C ASN A 90 7.77 3.75 -18.19
N LYS A 91 7.25 2.52 -18.32
CA LYS A 91 7.41 1.70 -19.53
C LYS A 91 6.28 1.88 -20.57
N GLU A 92 5.22 2.59 -20.20
CA GLU A 92 4.04 2.86 -21.04
C GLU A 92 4.02 4.33 -21.49
#